data_AF-A0A0G1P8Q3-F1
#
_entry.id   AF-A0A0G1P8Q3-F1
#
_cell.length_a   1.000
_cell.length_b   1.000
_cell.length_c   1.000
_cell.angle_alpha   90.00
_cell.angle_beta   90.00
_cell.angle_gamma   90.00
#
_symmetry.space_group_name_H-M   'P 1'
#
loop_
_entity.id
_entity.type
_entity.pdbx_description
1 polymer ?
#
loop_
_entity_poly.entity_id
_entity_poly.type
_entity_poly.pdbx_seq_one_letter_code
_entity_poly.pdbx_strand_id
1 'polypeptide(L)'
;MKMHETGLAVGAMMALVHTVWAILVWLNVAQGFLDWIFTIHSLANPYFVLPFNLAGSLTLVGTTFVIGYGFGLVFANIWNRVVKK
;
A
#
# COMPACT_ATOMS: atom_id res chain seq x y z
N MET A 1 14.53 10.64 -13.87
CA MET A 1 13.88 9.33 -13.69
C MET A 1 13.03 9.02 -14.89
N LYS A 2 12.95 7.75 -15.30
CA LYS A 2 12.03 7.34 -16.36
C LYS A 2 10.64 7.16 -15.74
N MET A 3 9.64 7.83 -16.30
CA MET A 3 8.36 8.03 -15.61
C MET A 3 7.64 6.70 -15.36
N HIS A 4 7.48 5.88 -16.40
CA HIS A 4 6.71 4.63 -16.29
C HIS A 4 7.40 3.59 -15.42
N GLU A 5 8.72 3.48 -15.47
CA GLU A 5 9.48 2.56 -14.63
C GLU A 5 9.38 2.96 -13.15
N THR A 6 9.46 4.25 -12.84
CA THR A 6 9.23 4.73 -11.48
C THR A 6 7.79 4.51 -11.04
N GLY A 7 6.80 4.77 -11.92
CA GLY A 7 5.40 4.44 -11.68
C GLY A 7 5.20 2.98 -11.35
N LEU A 8 5.67 2.07 -12.20
CA LEU A 8 5.54 0.62 -12.02
C LEU A 8 6.21 0.15 -10.73
N ALA A 9 7.40 0.66 -10.41
CA ALA A 9 8.11 0.29 -9.19
C ALA A 9 7.32 0.71 -7.93
N VAL A 10 6.83 1.95 -7.87
CA VAL A 10 6.05 2.45 -6.72
C VAL A 10 4.70 1.74 -6.63
N GLY A 11 4.00 1.57 -7.76
CA GLY A 11 2.75 0.82 -7.82
C GLY A 11 2.92 -0.62 -7.33
N ALA A 12 3.93 -1.33 -7.82
CA ALA A 12 4.22 -2.70 -7.40
C ALA A 12 4.59 -2.79 -5.91
N MET A 13 5.38 -1.84 -5.40
CA MET A 13 5.72 -1.78 -3.97
C MET A 13 4.46 -1.60 -3.11
N MET A 14 3.57 -0.67 -3.48
CA MET A 14 2.30 -0.46 -2.77
C MET A 14 1.43 -1.72 -2.83
N ALA A 15 1.28 -2.34 -4.00
CA ALA A 15 0.54 -3.58 -4.16
C ALA A 15 1.10 -4.72 -3.30
N LEU A 16 2.43 -4.83 -3.20
CA LEU A 16 3.12 -5.85 -2.41
C LEU A 16 2.81 -5.71 -0.92
N VAL A 17 2.94 -4.51 -0.36
CA VAL A 17 2.63 -4.25 1.06
C VAL A 17 1.19 -4.64 1.39
N HIS A 18 0.25 -4.33 0.50
CA HIS A 18 -1.16 -4.67 0.70
C HIS A 18 -1.46 -6.16 0.46
N THR A 19 -0.70 -6.82 -0.40
CA THR A 19 -0.74 -8.28 -0.53
C THR A 19 -0.28 -8.94 0.77
N VAL A 20 0.79 -8.44 1.40
CA VAL A 20 1.24 -8.93 2.72
C VAL A 20 0.13 -8.75 3.76
N TRP A 21 -0.50 -7.57 3.81
CA TRP A 21 -1.65 -7.37 4.69
C TRP A 21 -2.78 -8.38 4.44
N ALA A 22 -3.16 -8.63 3.17
CA ALA A 22 -4.18 -9.61 2.84
C ALA A 22 -3.81 -11.04 3.30
N ILE A 23 -2.53 -11.42 3.21
CA ILE A 23 -2.03 -12.70 3.74
C ILE A 23 -2.18 -12.76 5.26
N LEU A 24 -1.87 -11.68 5.98
CA LEU A 24 -2.06 -11.64 7.44
C LEU A 24 -3.53 -11.81 7.83
N VAL A 25 -4.45 -11.23 7.07
CA VAL A 25 -5.90 -11.40 7.28
C VAL A 25 -6.31 -12.85 7.02
N TRP A 26 -5.83 -13.46 5.93
CA TRP A 26 -6.08 -14.86 5.60
C TRP A 26 -5.58 -15.83 6.68
N LEU A 27 -4.43 -15.52 7.29
CA LEU A 27 -3.86 -16.29 8.40
C LEU A 27 -4.49 -15.98 9.77
N ASN A 28 -5.48 -15.08 9.85
CA ASN A 28 -6.13 -14.62 11.10
C ASN A 28 -5.18 -13.98 12.13
N VAL A 29 -4.04 -13.44 11.69
CA VAL A 29 -3.05 -12.76 12.58
C VAL A 29 -3.02 -11.23 12.38
N ALA A 30 -3.78 -10.70 11.43
CA ALA A 30 -3.79 -9.27 11.10
C ALA A 30 -4.24 -8.34 12.25
N GLN A 31 -5.13 -8.80 13.14
CA GLN A 31 -5.61 -7.96 14.24
C GLN A 31 -4.46 -7.52 15.16
N GLY A 32 -3.62 -8.46 15.61
CA GLY A 32 -2.50 -8.14 16.49
C GLY A 32 -1.48 -7.21 15.82
N PHE A 33 -1.27 -7.36 14.51
CA PHE A 33 -0.43 -6.44 13.74
C PHE A 33 -1.05 -5.03 13.70
N LEU A 34 -2.36 -4.92 13.47
CA LEU A 34 -3.08 -3.64 13.46
C LEU A 34 -3.04 -2.96 14.84
N ASP A 35 -3.27 -3.70 15.91
CA ASP A 35 -3.24 -3.20 17.28
C ASP A 35 -1.84 -2.67 17.65
N TRP A 36 -0.79 -3.38 17.26
CA TRP A 36 0.60 -2.93 17.41
C TRP A 36 0.87 -1.64 16.61
N ILE A 37 0.47 -1.59 15.33
CA ILE A 37 0.63 -0.40 14.48
C ILE A 37 -0.06 0.82 15.10
N PHE A 38 -1.28 0.68 15.60
CA PHE A 38 -2.00 1.80 16.23
C PHE A 38 -1.32 2.23 17.54
N THR A 39 -0.85 1.28 18.34
CA THR A 39 -0.13 1.56 19.60
C THR A 39 1.14 2.38 19.36
N ILE A 40 1.96 2.03 18.35
CA ILE A 40 3.19 2.80 18.05
C ILE A 40 2.91 4.19 17.47
N HIS A 41 1.66 4.47 17.06
CA HIS A 41 1.18 5.79 16.68
C HIS A 41 0.49 6.54 17.82
N SER A 42 0.52 6.02 19.06
CA SER A 42 -0.19 6.58 20.21
C SER A 42 -1.71 6.67 20.00
N LEU A 43 -2.29 5.74 19.24
CA LEU A 43 -3.72 5.64 18.97
C LEU A 43 -4.30 4.39 19.63
N ALA A 44 -5.52 4.51 20.16
CA ALA A 44 -6.33 3.35 20.49
C ALA A 44 -7.01 2.85 19.20
N ASN A 45 -6.97 1.54 18.94
CA ASN A 45 -7.65 0.94 17.79
C ASN A 45 -9.12 0.65 18.12
N PRO A 46 -10.10 1.34 17.49
CA PRO A 46 -11.52 1.05 17.69
C PRO A 46 -12.07 -0.01 16.72
N TYR A 47 -11.24 -0.54 15.82
CA TYR A 47 -11.66 -1.38 14.71
C TYR A 47 -11.29 -2.86 14.91
N PHE A 48 -12.17 -3.73 14.40
CA PHE A 48 -11.92 -5.16 14.28
C PHE A 48 -11.65 -5.54 12.82
N VAL A 49 -10.61 -6.35 12.61
CA VAL A 49 -10.30 -6.95 11.31
C VAL A 49 -11.38 -7.98 10.98
N LEU A 50 -12.04 -7.78 9.85
CA LEU A 50 -13.06 -8.71 9.35
C LEU A 50 -12.43 -10.00 8.80
N PRO A 51 -13.22 -11.10 8.70
CA PRO A 51 -12.76 -12.33 8.05
C PRO A 51 -12.26 -12.08 6.63
N PHE A 52 -11.29 -12.90 6.20
CA PHE A 52 -10.72 -12.79 4.86
C PHE A 52 -11.78 -12.87 3.76
N ASN A 53 -11.72 -11.92 2.83
CA ASN A 53 -12.57 -11.86 1.65
C ASN A 53 -11.69 -11.66 0.41
N LEU A 54 -11.65 -12.67 -0.47
CA LEU A 54 -10.77 -12.66 -1.64
C LEU A 54 -11.04 -11.46 -2.57
N ALA A 55 -12.31 -11.14 -2.83
CA ALA A 55 -12.68 -10.02 -3.69
C ALA A 55 -12.23 -8.68 -3.10
N GLY A 56 -12.41 -8.48 -1.79
CA GLY A 56 -11.96 -7.31 -1.06
C GLY A 56 -10.43 -7.17 -1.08
N SER A 57 -9.70 -8.28 -0.89
CA SER A 57 -8.23 -8.28 -0.96
C SER A 57 -7.70 -7.97 -2.37
N LEU A 58 -8.29 -8.55 -3.42
CA LEU A 58 -7.92 -8.23 -4.80
C LEU A 58 -8.22 -6.76 -5.14
N THR A 59 -9.36 -6.27 -4.67
CA THR A 59 -9.74 -4.85 -4.82
C THR A 59 -8.73 -3.94 -4.13
N LEU A 60 -8.31 -4.28 -2.90
CA LEU A 60 -7.30 -3.53 -2.15
C LEU A 60 -5.97 -3.46 -2.93
N VAL A 61 -5.44 -4.60 -3.36
CA VAL A 61 -4.16 -4.68 -4.06
C VAL A 61 -4.20 -3.94 -5.40
N GLY A 62 -5.27 -4.13 -6.19
CA GLY A 62 -5.43 -3.43 -7.46
C GLY A 62 -5.56 -1.91 -7.27
N THR A 63 -6.33 -1.48 -6.28
CA THR A 63 -6.52 -0.05 -5.97
C THR A 63 -5.20 0.60 -5.57
N THR A 64 -4.44 -0.03 -4.66
CA THR A 64 -3.18 0.54 -4.18
C THR A 64 -2.08 0.49 -5.24
N PHE A 65 -2.09 -0.48 -6.15
CA PHE A 65 -1.24 -0.48 -7.34
C PHE A 65 -1.51 0.75 -8.22
N VAL A 66 -2.76 1.00 -8.59
CA VAL A 66 -3.14 2.12 -9.48
C VAL A 66 -2.77 3.46 -8.85
N ILE A 67 -3.08 3.64 -7.56
CA ILE A 67 -2.76 4.85 -6.81
C ILE A 67 -1.23 5.02 -6.70
N GLY A 68 -0.50 3.96 -6.33
CA GLY A 68 0.96 3.98 -6.23
C GLY A 68 1.64 4.28 -7.57
N TYR A 69 1.14 3.72 -8.66
CA TYR A 69 1.60 4.03 -10.01
C TYR A 69 1.42 5.52 -10.33
N GLY A 70 0.25 6.07 -10.03
CA GLY A 70 -0.03 7.51 -10.15
C GLY A 70 0.95 8.37 -9.34
N PHE A 71 1.19 8.02 -8.07
CA PHE A 71 2.18 8.71 -7.24
C PHE A 71 3.59 8.64 -7.83
N GLY A 72 4.00 7.48 -8.36
CA GLY A 72 5.31 7.34 -9.00
C GLY A 72 5.45 8.20 -10.26
N LEU A 73 4.39 8.34 -11.07
CA LEU A 73 4.38 9.26 -12.22
C LEU A 73 4.54 10.72 -11.78
N VAL A 74 3.79 11.15 -10.77
CA VAL A 74 3.86 12.52 -10.23
C VAL A 74 5.24 12.80 -9.65
N PHE A 75 5.77 11.87 -8.86
CA PHE A 75 7.11 11.98 -8.27
C PHE A 75 8.19 12.09 -9.36
N ALA A 76 8.17 11.21 -10.36
CA ALA A 76 9.14 11.26 -11.45
C ALA A 76 9.04 12.56 -12.25
N ASN A 77 7.83 13.08 -12.47
CA ASN A 77 7.62 14.35 -13.16
C ASN A 77 8.23 15.53 -12.38
N ILE A 78 7.94 15.63 -11.08
CA ILE A 78 8.50 16.68 -10.21
C ILE A 78 10.01 16.58 -10.18
N TRP A 79 10.56 15.39 -9.97
CA TRP A 79 12.01 15.15 -9.94
C TRP A 79 12.69 15.60 -11.23
N ASN A 80 12.10 15.25 -12.38
CA ASN A 80 12.63 15.61 -13.68
C ASN A 80 12.58 17.11 -13.98
N ARG A 81 11.77 17.90 -13.27
CA ARG A 81 11.70 19.36 -13.41
C ARG A 81 12.60 20.10 -12.43
N VAL A 82 12.78 19.54 -11.23
CA VAL A 82 13.54 20.19 -10.15
C VAL A 82 15.02 19.80 -10.19
N VAL A 83 15.31 18.52 -10.39
CA VAL A 83 16.67 17.98 -10.22
C VAL A 83 17.41 17.81 -11.53
N LYS A 84 16.73 17.36 -12.59
CA LYS A 84 17.27 17.45 -13.95
C LYS A 84 16.88 18.80 -14.53
N LYS A 85 17.82 19.74 -14.62
CA LYS A 85 17.69 20.83 -15.60
C LYS A 85 18.02 20.27 -16.98
#